data_AF-A0A485NIS3-F1
#
_entry.id   AF-A0A485NIS3-F1
#
_cell.length_a   1.000
_cell.length_b   1.000
_cell.length_c   1.000
_cell.angle_alpha   90.00
_cell.angle_beta   90.00
_cell.angle_gamma   90.00
#
_symmetry.space_group_name_H-M   'P 1'
#
loop_
_entity.id
_entity.type
_entity.pdbx_description
1 polymer ?
#
loop_
_entity_poly.entity_id
_entity_poly.type
_entity_poly.pdbx_seq_one_letter_code
_entity_poly.pdbx_strand_id
1 'polypeptide(L)'
;MGACLGACSLLSCASCLCGSAPCILCSCCPSSPNSTVTRLIFTAFLFLGVLVSIIMLSPGVESQLYKLPWVCEEGAGTPVVLQGHIDCGSLLGHRAVYRMCFATAAFFFLFTLLMLCVRSSRDPRAAIQNGFWFFKFLVLVGITVGAFYIPDGSFSNVWFYCGVVGSFLFILIQLVLFIDFAHSWNQRWLGKAEERDSRAWYAGLFFFTLLFYTLSIAAVTLLFIYYTHPGPCYEGKVFIGLNLTLCVCVSIVAVLPKVQDAQPNSGLLQASVITLYTTFVTWLALSSVPDQKCNPHLLTHLSNGTILAGPEGYETHWWDAPSIVGLIIFILCTVFIR
;
A
#
# COMPACT_ATOMS: atom_id res chain seq x y z
N MET A 1 20.55 22.25 35.11
CA MET A 1 19.37 22.94 34.52
C MET A 1 18.90 22.35 33.18
N GLY A 2 19.54 21.31 32.63
CA GLY A 2 19.10 20.68 31.36
C GLY A 2 18.03 19.58 31.48
N ALA A 3 17.77 19.05 32.69
CA ALA A 3 16.82 17.94 32.87
C ALA A 3 15.35 18.40 32.98
N CYS A 4 15.09 19.64 33.43
CA CYS A 4 13.72 20.15 33.57
C CYS A 4 13.13 20.68 32.24
N LEU A 5 13.96 20.98 31.24
CA LEU A 5 13.51 21.45 29.92
C LEU A 5 13.11 20.28 28.98
N GLY A 6 13.68 19.09 29.18
CA GLY A 6 13.31 17.88 28.42
C GLY A 6 12.03 17.17 28.91
N ALA A 7 11.69 17.32 30.19
CA ALA A 7 10.43 16.78 30.73
C ALA A 7 9.22 17.63 30.30
N CYS A 8 9.40 18.95 30.14
CA CYS A 8 8.35 19.84 29.64
C CYS A 8 8.06 19.65 28.15
N SER A 9 8.98 19.14 27.32
CA SER A 9 8.72 18.94 25.89
C SER A 9 7.85 17.71 25.60
N LEU A 10 8.04 16.60 26.33
CA LEU A 10 7.21 15.40 26.15
C LEU A 10 5.81 15.56 26.74
N LEU A 11 5.67 16.19 27.92
CA LEU A 11 4.34 16.49 28.49
C LEU A 11 3.60 17.62 27.74
N SER A 12 4.31 18.59 27.16
CA SER A 12 3.71 19.64 26.33
C SER A 12 3.21 19.10 24.97
N CYS A 13 3.94 18.18 24.35
CA CYS A 13 3.47 17.46 23.16
C CYS A 13 2.26 16.56 23.46
N ALA A 14 2.24 15.89 24.63
CA ALA A 14 1.11 15.07 25.06
C ALA A 14 -0.14 15.92 25.37
N SER A 15 0.01 17.11 25.94
CA SER A 15 -1.12 18.03 26.20
C SER A 15 -1.66 18.68 24.93
N CYS A 16 -0.84 18.88 23.89
CA CYS A 16 -1.31 19.25 22.55
C CYS A 16 -2.06 18.12 21.82
N LEU A 17 -1.76 16.85 22.13
CA LEU A 17 -2.45 15.68 21.56
C LEU A 17 -3.76 15.33 22.30
N CYS A 18 -3.84 15.64 23.60
CA CYS A 18 -4.99 15.33 24.46
C CYS A 18 -6.03 16.46 24.60
N GLY A 19 -5.77 17.66 24.07
CA GLY A 19 -6.66 18.82 24.22
C GLY A 19 -7.72 18.97 23.12
N SER A 20 -8.91 19.40 23.50
CA SER A 20 -9.95 19.98 22.63
C SER A 20 -9.65 21.42 22.20
N ALA A 21 -8.59 22.02 22.76
CA ALA A 21 -8.20 23.37 22.45
C ALA A 21 -7.39 23.41 21.14
N PRO A 22 -7.78 24.24 20.15
CA PRO A 22 -6.84 24.63 19.10
C PRO A 22 -5.60 25.20 19.78
N CYS A 23 -4.41 24.93 19.23
CA CYS A 23 -3.11 25.40 19.70
C CYS A 23 -2.96 26.94 19.63
N ILE A 24 -3.85 27.70 20.28
CA ILE A 24 -3.88 29.16 20.32
C ILE A 24 -3.05 29.67 21.52
N LEU A 25 -2.80 28.83 22.53
CA LEU A 25 -2.01 29.20 23.73
C LEU A 25 -0.55 28.77 23.71
N CYS A 26 -0.09 28.03 22.69
CA CYS A 26 1.33 27.70 22.56
C CYS A 26 1.94 28.59 21.46
N SER A 27 2.65 29.64 21.86
CA SER A 27 3.37 30.60 20.99
C SER A 27 4.49 29.96 20.12
N CYS A 28 4.58 28.63 20.09
CA CYS A 28 5.64 27.87 19.42
C CYS A 28 5.16 27.03 18.23
N CYS A 29 3.86 27.08 17.86
CA CYS A 29 3.38 26.41 16.64
C CYS A 29 3.08 27.44 15.54
N PRO A 30 3.78 27.41 14.40
CA PRO A 30 3.42 28.23 13.25
C PRO A 30 2.01 27.86 12.77
N SER A 31 1.22 28.88 12.43
CA SER A 31 -0.15 28.77 11.93
C SER A 31 -0.21 28.10 10.56
N SER A 32 0.05 26.80 10.51
CA SER A 32 -0.25 25.98 9.34
C SER A 32 -1.77 25.81 9.24
N PRO A 33 -2.34 25.71 8.04
CA PRO A 33 -3.78 25.50 7.89
C PRO A 33 -4.17 24.18 8.56
N ASN A 34 -5.07 24.23 9.54
CA ASN A 34 -5.57 23.08 10.31
C ASN A 34 -5.96 21.87 9.44
N SER A 35 -6.40 22.11 8.20
CA SER A 35 -6.77 21.07 7.23
C SER A 35 -5.58 20.23 6.74
N THR A 36 -4.44 20.86 6.41
CA THR A 36 -3.26 20.13 5.94
C THR A 36 -2.66 19.28 7.05
N VAL A 37 -2.59 19.81 8.28
CA VAL A 37 -2.14 19.05 9.45
C VAL A 37 -3.07 17.88 9.76
N THR A 38 -4.38 18.07 9.63
CA THR A 38 -5.37 17.01 9.82
C THR A 38 -5.17 15.87 8.81
N ARG A 39 -4.97 16.20 7.52
CA ARG A 39 -4.58 15.22 6.50
C ARG A 39 -3.27 14.53 6.85
N LEU A 40 -2.29 15.28 7.36
CA LEU A 40 -1.00 14.72 7.78
C LEU A 40 -1.17 13.62 8.85
N ILE A 41 -1.94 13.92 9.90
CA ILE A 41 -2.15 13.03 11.04
C ILE A 41 -3.01 11.81 10.66
N PHE A 42 -4.05 11.96 9.83
CA PHE A 42 -4.82 10.80 9.37
C PHE A 42 -3.98 9.83 8.52
N THR A 43 -3.11 10.35 7.65
CA THR A 43 -2.13 9.49 6.96
C THR A 43 -1.16 8.83 7.96
N ALA A 44 -0.76 9.52 9.03
CA ALA A 44 0.08 8.92 10.06
C ALA A 44 -0.63 7.76 10.79
N PHE A 45 -1.94 7.85 11.05
CA PHE A 45 -2.71 6.72 11.56
C PHE A 45 -2.76 5.55 10.57
N LEU A 46 -2.90 5.82 9.27
CA LEU A 46 -2.85 4.78 8.24
C LEU A 46 -1.47 4.08 8.23
N PHE A 47 -0.39 4.85 8.24
CA PHE A 47 0.97 4.30 8.27
C PHE A 47 1.29 3.57 9.57
N LEU A 48 0.77 4.03 10.71
CA LEU A 48 0.87 3.30 11.97
C LEU A 48 0.16 1.94 11.85
N GLY A 49 -1.02 1.91 11.23
CA GLY A 49 -1.73 0.66 10.95
C GLY A 49 -0.91 -0.30 10.10
N VAL A 50 -0.33 0.19 9.00
CA VAL A 50 0.55 -0.59 8.12
C VAL A 50 1.79 -1.08 8.88
N LEU A 51 2.43 -0.23 9.68
CA LEU A 51 3.59 -0.60 10.49
C LEU A 51 3.26 -1.74 11.47
N VAL A 52 2.12 -1.65 12.15
CA VAL A 52 1.66 -2.70 13.06
C VAL A 52 1.37 -4.00 12.29
N SER A 53 0.72 -3.93 11.13
CA SER A 53 0.51 -5.11 10.27
C SER A 53 1.82 -5.77 9.82
N ILE A 54 2.83 -4.96 9.48
CA ILE A 54 4.17 -5.46 9.16
C ILE A 54 4.77 -6.15 10.39
N ILE A 55 4.72 -5.54 11.57
CA ILE A 55 5.24 -6.16 12.81
C ILE A 55 4.53 -7.49 13.10
N MET A 56 3.21 -7.58 12.88
CA MET A 56 2.42 -8.81 13.08
C MET A 56 2.81 -9.94 12.13
N LEU A 57 3.32 -9.62 10.95
CA LEU A 57 3.83 -10.62 10.02
C LEU A 57 5.19 -11.19 10.49
N SER A 58 5.93 -10.48 11.36
CA SER A 58 7.30 -10.86 11.73
C SER A 58 7.38 -12.18 12.52
N PRO A 59 8.35 -13.06 12.21
CA PRO A 59 8.45 -14.38 12.84
C PRO A 59 8.69 -14.32 14.35
N GLY A 60 9.33 -13.24 14.85
CA GLY A 60 9.53 -13.02 16.28
C GLY A 60 8.23 -12.77 17.04
N VAL A 61 7.26 -12.08 16.42
CA VAL A 61 5.95 -11.79 17.01
C VAL A 61 5.00 -12.97 16.87
N GLU A 62 5.07 -13.71 15.76
CA GLU A 62 4.32 -14.95 15.56
C GLU A 62 4.50 -15.91 16.75
N SER A 63 5.76 -16.12 17.19
CA SER A 63 6.11 -16.97 18.35
C SER A 63 5.41 -16.59 19.66
N GLN A 64 5.08 -15.32 19.86
CA GLN A 64 4.34 -14.83 21.03
C GLN A 64 2.82 -14.94 20.83
N LEU A 65 2.36 -14.82 19.58
CA LEU A 65 0.94 -14.97 19.22
C LEU A 65 0.44 -16.41 19.38
N TYR A 66 1.29 -17.43 19.21
CA TYR A 66 0.93 -18.84 19.47
C TYR A 66 0.48 -19.10 20.91
N LYS A 67 0.83 -18.22 21.87
CA LYS A 67 0.44 -18.38 23.27
C LYS A 67 -1.00 -17.97 23.54
N LEU A 68 -1.71 -17.38 22.57
CA LEU A 68 -3.10 -16.98 22.74
C LEU A 68 -4.02 -18.13 22.29
N PRO A 69 -4.73 -18.80 23.23
CA PRO A 69 -5.46 -20.05 22.96
C PRO A 69 -6.61 -19.89 21.97
N TRP A 70 -7.17 -18.67 21.81
CA TRP A 70 -8.36 -18.43 20.99
C TRP A 70 -8.11 -18.26 19.49
N VAL A 71 -6.85 -18.29 19.02
CA VAL A 71 -6.55 -18.06 17.59
C VAL A 71 -6.36 -19.36 16.78
N CYS A 72 -6.15 -20.47 17.48
CA CYS A 72 -6.00 -21.81 16.88
C CYS A 72 -7.03 -22.83 17.38
N GLU A 73 -8.07 -22.38 18.07
CA GLU A 73 -9.13 -23.29 18.52
C GLU A 73 -10.02 -23.64 17.33
N GLU A 74 -9.65 -24.70 16.61
CA GLU A 74 -10.54 -25.35 15.64
C GLU A 74 -11.83 -25.71 16.36
N GLY A 75 -12.94 -25.10 15.93
CA GLY A 75 -14.26 -25.46 16.42
C GLY A 75 -14.45 -26.97 16.28
N ALA A 76 -14.60 -27.65 17.42
CA ALA A 76 -14.98 -29.06 17.47
C ALA A 76 -16.31 -29.26 16.74
N GLY A 77 -16.28 -29.68 15.46
CA GLY A 77 -17.54 -29.81 14.72
C GLY A 77 -17.54 -30.29 13.26
N THR A 78 -16.41 -30.40 12.54
CA THR A 78 -16.45 -30.89 11.15
C THR A 78 -15.54 -32.09 10.91
N PRO A 79 -16.09 -33.31 10.79
CA PRO A 79 -15.33 -34.48 10.37
C PRO A 79 -15.31 -34.52 8.84
N VAL A 80 -14.41 -33.77 8.21
CA VAL A 80 -14.07 -34.02 6.79
C VAL A 80 -12.57 -34.14 6.67
N VAL A 81 -12.17 -35.40 6.58
CA VAL A 81 -10.87 -35.91 6.21
C VAL A 81 -10.43 -35.30 4.88
N LEU A 82 -9.44 -34.40 4.91
CA LEU A 82 -8.48 -34.28 3.82
C LEU A 82 -7.12 -33.83 4.36
N GLN A 83 -6.26 -34.84 4.54
CA GLN A 83 -4.80 -34.85 4.48
C GLN A 83 -4.11 -33.47 4.33
N GLY A 84 -3.54 -32.97 5.44
CA GLY A 84 -2.59 -31.86 5.45
C GLY A 84 -2.56 -31.22 6.82
N HIS A 85 -1.52 -31.47 7.62
CA HIS A 85 -1.24 -30.69 8.82
C HIS A 85 -0.89 -29.27 8.35
N ILE A 86 -1.90 -28.41 8.17
CA ILE A 86 -1.68 -26.99 7.96
C ILE A 86 -1.35 -26.45 9.34
N ASP A 87 -0.06 -26.36 9.66
CA ASP A 87 0.40 -25.76 10.90
C ASP A 87 -0.29 -24.39 11.06
N CYS A 88 -1.14 -24.25 12.09
CA CYS A 88 -1.89 -23.02 12.40
C CYS A 88 -0.99 -21.78 12.44
N GLY A 89 0.30 -22.03 12.66
CA GLY A 89 1.41 -21.11 12.62
C GLY A 89 1.58 -20.18 11.46
N SER A 90 1.88 -20.70 10.26
CA SER A 90 2.24 -19.82 9.13
C SER A 90 1.08 -18.95 8.67
N LEU A 91 -0.16 -19.34 9.02
CA LEU A 91 -1.38 -18.60 8.74
C LEU A 91 -1.74 -17.59 9.84
N LEU A 92 -1.10 -17.65 11.01
CA LEU A 92 -1.41 -16.84 12.19
C LEU A 92 -1.14 -15.36 11.94
N GLY A 93 0.03 -15.03 11.37
CA GLY A 93 0.39 -13.66 11.01
C GLY A 93 -0.58 -13.05 10.00
N HIS A 94 -0.98 -13.81 8.97
CA HIS A 94 -1.94 -13.37 7.97
C HIS A 94 -3.33 -13.09 8.56
N ARG A 95 -3.81 -13.93 9.48
CA ARG A 95 -5.08 -13.71 10.21
C ARG A 95 -5.03 -12.46 11.09
N ALA A 96 -3.91 -12.23 11.78
CA ALA A 96 -3.71 -11.02 12.59
C ALA A 96 -3.73 -9.75 11.72
N VAL A 97 -3.07 -9.78 10.56
CA VAL A 97 -3.09 -8.68 9.60
C VAL A 97 -4.51 -8.39 9.10
N TYR A 98 -5.32 -9.41 8.78
CA TYR A 98 -6.71 -9.19 8.38
C TYR A 98 -7.53 -8.45 9.45
N ARG A 99 -7.38 -8.81 10.73
CA ARG A 99 -8.04 -8.13 11.85
C ARG A 99 -7.56 -6.69 12.03
N MET A 100 -6.25 -6.44 11.87
CA MET A 100 -5.69 -5.09 11.93
C MET A 100 -6.17 -4.20 10.76
N CYS A 101 -6.20 -4.76 9.55
CA CYS A 101 -6.76 -4.11 8.36
C CYS A 101 -8.26 -3.84 8.51
N PHE A 102 -9.02 -4.75 9.10
CA PHE A 102 -10.42 -4.51 9.45
C PHE A 102 -10.58 -3.37 10.43
N ALA A 103 -9.81 -3.34 11.51
CA ALA A 103 -9.90 -2.29 12.52
C ALA A 103 -9.59 -0.90 11.95
N THR A 104 -8.52 -0.80 11.14
CA THR A 104 -8.17 0.44 10.44
C THR A 104 -9.22 0.85 9.42
N ALA A 105 -9.73 -0.07 8.61
CA ALA A 105 -10.82 0.21 7.68
C ALA A 105 -12.09 0.70 8.40
N ALA A 106 -12.49 0.04 9.49
CA ALA A 106 -13.63 0.43 10.32
C ALA A 106 -13.44 1.81 10.95
N PHE A 107 -12.24 2.13 11.41
CA PHE A 107 -11.89 3.46 11.92
C PHE A 107 -12.09 4.55 10.85
N PHE A 108 -11.50 4.39 9.66
CA PHE A 108 -11.66 5.37 8.57
C PHE A 108 -13.10 5.44 8.05
N PHE A 109 -13.80 4.31 8.01
CA PHE A 109 -15.20 4.26 7.62
C PHE A 109 -16.09 4.99 8.62
N LEU A 110 -15.87 4.84 9.92
CA LEU A 110 -16.56 5.59 10.96
C LEU A 110 -16.37 7.10 10.79
N PHE A 111 -15.14 7.56 10.53
CA PHE A 111 -14.89 8.98 10.23
C PHE A 111 -15.54 9.44 8.92
N THR A 112 -15.65 8.56 7.93
CA THR A 112 -16.40 8.85 6.69
C THR A 112 -17.88 9.08 7.01
N LEU A 113 -18.50 8.19 7.79
CA LEU A 113 -19.89 8.33 8.22
C LEU A 113 -20.14 9.61 9.03
N LEU A 114 -19.24 9.94 9.96
CA LEU A 114 -19.34 11.17 10.76
C LEU A 114 -19.26 12.45 9.91
N MET A 115 -18.53 12.41 8.80
CA MET A 115 -18.33 13.53 7.89
C MET A 115 -19.32 13.57 6.72
N LEU A 116 -20.32 12.68 6.69
CA LEU A 116 -21.36 12.72 5.66
C LEU A 116 -22.15 14.04 5.72
N CYS A 117 -22.35 14.63 4.54
CA CYS A 117 -23.10 15.88 4.35
C CYS A 117 -22.56 17.08 5.16
N VAL A 118 -21.26 17.12 5.49
CA VAL A 118 -20.62 18.35 5.96
C VAL A 118 -20.44 19.30 4.78
N ARG A 119 -21.04 20.49 4.86
CA ARG A 119 -20.98 21.50 3.78
C ARG A 119 -20.15 22.73 4.13
N SER A 120 -19.91 22.96 5.42
CA SER A 120 -19.21 24.15 5.90
C SER A 120 -18.14 23.80 6.94
N SER A 121 -17.05 24.54 6.93
CA SER A 121 -15.98 24.46 7.94
C SER A 121 -16.40 24.95 9.32
N ARG A 122 -17.59 25.58 9.43
CA ARG A 122 -18.19 26.04 10.69
C ARG A 122 -19.06 24.98 11.37
N ASP A 123 -19.31 23.84 10.73
CA ASP A 123 -20.06 22.75 11.35
C ASP A 123 -19.31 22.27 12.61
N PRO A 124 -20.00 21.96 13.73
CA PRO A 124 -19.34 21.48 14.95
C PRO A 124 -18.55 20.19 14.71
N ARG A 125 -18.95 19.40 13.70
CA ARG A 125 -18.24 18.21 13.23
C ARG A 125 -16.81 18.52 12.73
N ALA A 126 -16.56 19.73 12.22
CA ALA A 126 -15.22 20.15 11.81
C ALA A 126 -14.25 20.25 13.00
N ALA A 127 -14.73 20.53 14.22
CA ALA A 127 -13.91 20.50 15.42
C ALA A 127 -13.49 19.07 15.79
N ILE A 128 -14.38 18.09 15.59
CA ILE A 128 -14.07 16.66 15.75
C ILE A 128 -13.06 16.23 14.68
N GLN A 129 -13.22 16.66 13.43
CA GLN A 129 -12.31 16.28 12.34
C GLN A 129 -10.90 16.81 12.56
N ASN A 130 -10.75 18.07 13.00
CA ASN A 130 -9.45 18.72 13.13
C ASN A 130 -8.82 18.61 14.55
N GLY A 131 -9.52 18.05 15.53
CA GLY A 131 -9.08 17.98 16.93
C GLY A 131 -9.21 16.59 17.56
N PHE A 132 -9.13 16.52 18.90
CA PHE A 132 -9.34 15.33 19.73
C PHE A 132 -8.47 14.11 19.34
N TRP A 133 -7.21 14.34 18.98
CA TRP A 133 -6.32 13.31 18.45
C TRP A 133 -6.10 12.11 19.37
N PHE A 134 -5.92 12.36 20.68
CA PHE A 134 -5.80 11.30 21.68
C PHE A 134 -7.02 10.39 21.73
N PHE A 135 -8.24 10.96 21.72
CA PHE A 135 -9.46 10.17 21.73
C PHE A 135 -9.63 9.37 20.44
N LYS A 136 -9.26 9.92 19.29
CA LYS A 136 -9.25 9.17 18.02
C LYS A 136 -8.30 7.98 18.07
N PHE A 137 -7.11 8.17 18.62
CA PHE A 137 -6.15 7.09 18.81
C PHE A 137 -6.71 6.00 19.74
N LEU A 138 -7.35 6.40 20.85
CA LEU A 138 -7.99 5.45 21.76
C LEU A 138 -9.14 4.68 21.10
N VAL A 139 -9.93 5.33 20.24
CA VAL A 139 -10.96 4.68 19.42
C VAL A 139 -10.33 3.67 18.47
N LEU A 140 -9.23 4.01 17.79
CA LEU A 140 -8.51 3.08 16.91
C LEU A 140 -8.03 1.86 17.70
N VAL A 141 -7.37 2.05 18.85
CA VAL A 141 -6.92 0.95 19.72
C VAL A 141 -8.10 0.10 20.20
N GLY A 142 -9.21 0.73 20.61
CA GLY A 142 -10.41 0.04 21.05
C GLY A 142 -11.03 -0.85 19.96
N ILE A 143 -11.13 -0.33 18.73
CA ILE A 143 -11.60 -1.11 17.57
C ILE A 143 -10.62 -2.25 17.27
N THR A 144 -9.31 -2.01 17.33
CA THR A 144 -8.30 -3.07 17.12
C THR A 144 -8.45 -4.18 18.15
N VAL A 145 -8.52 -3.85 19.44
CA VAL A 145 -8.73 -4.86 20.50
C VAL A 145 -10.03 -5.63 20.26
N GLY A 146 -11.14 -4.94 19.93
CA GLY A 146 -12.40 -5.57 19.58
C GLY A 146 -12.31 -6.51 18.38
N ALA A 147 -11.55 -6.15 17.34
CA ALA A 147 -11.33 -6.98 16.17
C ALA A 147 -10.58 -8.28 16.49
N PHE A 148 -9.71 -8.28 17.50
CA PHE A 148 -9.01 -9.48 17.96
C PHE A 148 -9.88 -10.47 18.74
N TYR A 149 -11.03 -10.02 19.26
CA TYR A 149 -12.02 -10.91 19.90
C TYR A 149 -12.99 -11.56 18.91
N ILE A 150 -12.93 -11.24 17.62
CA ILE A 150 -13.78 -11.86 16.61
C ILE A 150 -13.30 -13.30 16.38
N PRO A 151 -14.14 -14.32 16.68
CA PRO A 151 -13.74 -15.72 16.54
C PRO A 151 -13.48 -16.08 15.08
N ASP A 152 -12.56 -17.01 14.89
CA ASP A 152 -12.23 -17.52 13.57
C ASP A 152 -13.41 -18.33 13.00
N GLY A 153 -13.77 -18.04 11.75
CA GLY A 153 -14.99 -18.55 11.10
C GLY A 153 -15.13 -17.97 9.69
N SER A 154 -16.35 -17.61 9.29
CA SER A 154 -16.61 -16.99 7.97
C SER A 154 -15.99 -15.59 7.80
N PHE A 155 -15.54 -14.96 8.88
CA PHE A 155 -14.99 -13.60 8.88
C PHE A 155 -13.84 -13.43 7.87
N SER A 156 -12.83 -14.30 7.91
CA SER A 156 -11.66 -14.21 7.03
C SER A 156 -12.02 -14.35 5.55
N ASN A 157 -12.97 -15.24 5.23
CA ASN A 157 -13.43 -15.42 3.85
C ASN A 157 -14.21 -14.20 3.35
N VAL A 158 -15.13 -13.65 4.15
CA VAL A 158 -15.88 -12.43 3.78
C VAL A 158 -14.92 -11.26 3.62
N TRP A 159 -14.00 -11.11 4.55
CA TRP A 159 -13.04 -10.02 4.54
C TRP A 159 -12.03 -10.12 3.40
N PHE A 160 -11.67 -11.34 2.97
CA PHE A 160 -10.90 -11.57 1.74
C PHE A 160 -11.60 -10.96 0.52
N TYR A 161 -12.89 -11.24 0.30
CA TYR A 161 -13.62 -10.67 -0.83
C TYR A 161 -13.74 -9.14 -0.73
N CYS A 162 -13.99 -8.60 0.47
CA CYS A 162 -13.95 -7.15 0.69
C CYS A 162 -12.57 -6.56 0.34
N GLY A 163 -11.49 -7.26 0.71
CA GLY A 163 -10.11 -6.89 0.39
C GLY A 163 -9.82 -6.92 -1.11
N VAL A 164 -10.30 -7.93 -1.84
CA VAL A 164 -10.15 -8.02 -3.30
C VAL A 164 -10.83 -6.84 -4.00
N VAL A 165 -12.08 -6.55 -3.64
CA VAL A 165 -12.82 -5.41 -4.21
C VAL A 165 -12.14 -4.08 -3.85
N GLY A 166 -11.75 -3.92 -2.58
CA GLY A 166 -11.05 -2.72 -2.11
C GLY A 166 -9.70 -2.51 -2.81
N SER A 167 -8.93 -3.58 -2.99
CA SER A 167 -7.64 -3.55 -3.71
C SER A 167 -7.82 -3.17 -5.17
N PHE A 168 -8.82 -3.73 -5.86
CA PHE A 168 -9.13 -3.34 -7.23
C PHE A 168 -9.45 -1.84 -7.36
N LEU A 169 -10.33 -1.31 -6.49
CA LEU A 169 -10.64 0.12 -6.46
C LEU A 169 -9.41 0.97 -6.12
N PHE A 170 -8.58 0.52 -5.19
CA PHE A 170 -7.38 1.23 -4.79
C PHE A 170 -6.34 1.28 -5.91
N ILE A 171 -6.14 0.20 -6.68
CA ILE A 171 -5.26 0.17 -7.84
C ILE A 171 -5.74 1.16 -8.92
N LEU A 172 -7.06 1.29 -9.14
CA LEU A 172 -7.60 2.30 -10.06
C LEU A 172 -7.33 3.72 -9.58
N ILE A 173 -7.54 4.01 -8.29
CA ILE A 173 -7.21 5.32 -7.71
C ILE A 173 -5.71 5.59 -7.85
N GLN A 174 -4.88 4.59 -7.56
CA GLN A 174 -3.43 4.68 -7.67
C GLN A 174 -2.99 5.00 -9.11
N LEU A 175 -3.58 4.34 -10.11
CA LEU A 175 -3.34 4.62 -11.52
C LEU A 175 -3.68 6.07 -11.87
N VAL A 176 -4.84 6.58 -11.43
CA VAL A 176 -5.25 7.99 -11.67
C VAL A 176 -4.26 8.96 -11.02
N LEU A 177 -3.80 8.68 -9.79
CA LEU A 177 -2.80 9.51 -9.11
C LEU A 177 -1.45 9.51 -9.85
N PHE A 178 -1.02 8.37 -10.40
CA PHE A 178 0.20 8.30 -11.21
C PHE A 178 0.09 9.10 -12.51
N ILE A 179 -1.08 9.04 -13.16
CA ILE A 179 -1.36 9.84 -14.37
C ILE A 179 -1.25 11.33 -14.03
N ASP A 180 -1.93 11.79 -12.98
CA ASP A 180 -1.89 13.19 -12.55
C ASP A 180 -0.49 13.64 -12.13
N PHE A 181 0.23 12.79 -11.40
CA PHE A 181 1.64 13.02 -11.06
C PHE A 181 2.50 13.21 -12.31
N ALA A 182 2.36 12.34 -13.31
CA ALA A 182 3.14 12.41 -14.54
C ALA A 182 2.78 13.66 -15.38
N HIS A 183 1.50 14.04 -15.43
CA HIS A 183 1.07 15.29 -16.05
C HIS A 183 1.65 16.51 -15.34
N SER A 184 1.50 16.57 -14.01
CA SER A 184 2.03 17.64 -13.18
C SER A 184 3.55 17.77 -13.26
N TRP A 185 4.28 16.65 -13.32
CA TRP A 185 5.73 16.65 -13.53
C TRP A 185 6.06 17.26 -14.90
N ASN A 186 5.45 16.73 -15.97
CA ASN A 186 5.70 17.22 -17.32
C ASN A 186 5.45 18.73 -17.44
N GLN A 187 4.28 19.20 -16.98
CA GLN A 187 3.91 20.62 -16.99
C GLN A 187 4.92 21.51 -16.26
N ARG A 188 5.34 21.11 -15.05
CA ARG A 188 6.28 21.92 -14.24
C ARG A 188 7.67 22.01 -14.87
N TRP A 189 8.13 20.93 -15.50
CA TRP A 189 9.47 20.90 -16.10
C TRP A 189 9.47 21.55 -17.48
N LEU A 190 8.43 21.30 -18.28
CA LEU A 190 8.25 21.92 -19.59
C LEU A 190 8.06 23.44 -19.47
N GLY A 191 7.21 23.90 -18.55
CA GLY A 191 7.04 25.34 -18.29
C GLY A 191 8.34 26.03 -17.87
N LYS A 192 9.14 25.40 -17.00
CA LYS A 192 10.48 25.90 -16.64
C LYS A 192 11.47 25.87 -17.81
N ALA A 193 11.32 24.93 -18.73
CA ALA A 193 12.16 24.83 -19.91
C ALA A 193 11.86 25.97 -20.89
N GLU A 194 10.59 26.28 -21.10
CA GLU A 194 10.10 27.37 -21.96
C GLU A 194 10.40 28.75 -21.39
N GLU A 195 10.13 28.99 -20.10
CA GLU A 195 10.36 30.29 -19.45
C GLU A 195 11.83 30.69 -19.38
N ARG A 196 12.73 29.71 -19.20
CA ARG A 196 14.16 29.94 -18.97
C ARG A 196 15.04 29.61 -20.18
N ASP A 197 14.43 29.23 -21.31
CA ASP A 197 15.06 28.67 -22.53
C ASP A 197 16.20 27.70 -22.21
N SER A 198 16.01 26.91 -21.16
CA SER A 198 17.08 26.11 -20.58
C SER A 198 17.00 24.70 -21.12
N ARG A 199 17.92 24.40 -22.06
CA ARG A 199 18.11 23.07 -22.65
C ARG A 199 18.31 21.95 -21.63
N ALA A 200 18.72 22.28 -20.40
CA ALA A 200 18.89 21.32 -19.31
C ALA A 200 17.57 20.67 -18.87
N TRP A 201 16.46 21.41 -18.83
CA TRP A 201 15.15 20.84 -18.45
C TRP A 201 14.60 19.92 -19.53
N TYR A 202 14.77 20.27 -20.80
CA TYR A 202 14.46 19.39 -21.93
C TYR A 202 15.30 18.11 -21.91
N ALA A 203 16.62 18.23 -21.68
CA ALA A 203 17.50 17.08 -21.53
C ALA A 203 17.08 16.19 -20.35
N GLY A 204 16.66 16.78 -19.23
CA GLY A 204 16.12 16.06 -18.08
C GLY A 204 14.84 15.29 -18.40
N LEU A 205 13.86 15.94 -19.04
CA LEU A 205 12.61 15.29 -19.49
C LEU A 205 12.90 14.10 -20.41
N PHE A 206 13.80 14.28 -21.38
CA PHE A 206 14.21 13.22 -22.29
C PHE A 206 14.91 12.06 -21.56
N PHE A 207 15.83 12.38 -20.63
CA PHE A 207 16.55 11.39 -19.84
C PHE A 207 15.60 10.51 -19.01
N PHE A 208 14.67 11.10 -18.26
CA PHE A 208 13.71 10.33 -17.45
C PHE A 208 12.77 9.50 -18.32
N THR A 209 12.36 10.04 -19.47
CA THR A 209 11.53 9.30 -20.43
C THR A 209 12.25 8.04 -20.93
N LEU A 210 13.51 8.18 -21.35
CA LEU A 210 14.34 7.07 -21.82
C LEU A 210 14.64 6.07 -20.70
N LEU A 211 14.93 6.55 -19.50
CA LEU A 211 15.17 5.72 -18.32
C LEU A 211 13.95 4.83 -18.01
N PHE A 212 12.74 5.39 -17.95
CA PHE A 212 11.54 4.61 -17.62
C PHE A 212 11.17 3.59 -18.70
N TYR A 213 11.34 3.91 -19.98
CA TYR A 213 11.16 2.90 -21.03
C TYR A 213 12.22 1.81 -20.97
N THR A 214 13.47 2.15 -20.72
CA THR A 214 14.56 1.17 -20.60
C THR A 214 14.30 0.22 -19.43
N LEU A 215 13.90 0.76 -18.28
CA LEU A 215 13.50 -0.04 -17.11
C LEU A 215 12.27 -0.91 -17.41
N SER A 216 11.28 -0.41 -18.12
CA SER A 216 10.08 -1.16 -18.49
C SER A 216 10.42 -2.32 -19.43
N ILE A 217 11.25 -2.10 -20.45
CA ILE A 217 11.69 -3.14 -21.39
C ILE A 217 12.53 -4.19 -20.67
N ALA A 218 13.45 -3.78 -19.80
CA ALA A 218 14.22 -4.69 -18.97
C ALA A 218 13.31 -5.54 -18.07
N ALA A 219 12.34 -4.91 -17.39
CA ALA A 219 11.38 -5.61 -16.54
C ALA A 219 10.53 -6.60 -17.33
N VAL A 220 9.97 -6.22 -18.49
CA VAL A 220 9.23 -7.14 -19.37
C VAL A 220 10.10 -8.31 -19.83
N THR A 221 11.37 -8.06 -20.16
CA THR A 221 12.31 -9.12 -20.57
C THR A 221 12.55 -10.10 -19.42
N LEU A 222 12.77 -9.62 -18.20
CA LEU A 222 12.91 -10.45 -17.01
C LEU A 222 11.62 -11.25 -16.73
N LEU A 223 10.45 -10.62 -16.88
CA LEU A 223 9.16 -11.31 -16.71
C LEU A 223 9.02 -12.45 -17.73
N PHE A 224 9.39 -12.24 -18.99
CA PHE A 224 9.40 -13.31 -19.98
C PHE A 224 10.38 -14.43 -19.60
N ILE A 225 11.60 -14.13 -19.17
CA ILE A 225 12.60 -15.15 -18.82
C ILE A 225 12.16 -15.98 -17.61
N TYR A 226 11.65 -15.34 -16.56
CA TYR A 226 11.39 -15.99 -15.27
C TYR A 226 9.98 -16.59 -15.14
N TYR A 227 8.97 -15.98 -15.76
CA TYR A 227 7.57 -16.41 -15.61
C TYR A 227 7.03 -17.12 -16.85
N THR A 228 7.81 -17.23 -17.92
CA THR A 228 7.38 -17.90 -19.15
C THR A 228 8.30 -19.05 -19.54
N HIS A 229 8.09 -20.20 -18.91
CA HIS A 229 8.76 -21.43 -19.33
C HIS A 229 8.15 -22.02 -20.62
N PRO A 230 8.94 -22.74 -21.44
CA PRO A 230 8.41 -23.49 -22.57
C PRO A 230 7.51 -24.63 -22.06
N GLY A 231 6.18 -24.48 -22.19
CA GLY A 231 5.20 -25.46 -21.69
C GLY A 231 3.93 -24.81 -21.13
N PRO A 232 3.38 -25.28 -19.98
CA PRO A 232 2.02 -25.00 -19.50
C PRO A 232 1.77 -23.56 -19.01
N CYS A 233 2.80 -22.71 -18.92
CA CYS A 233 2.68 -21.32 -18.46
C CYS A 233 2.21 -20.37 -19.58
N TYR A 234 1.12 -20.70 -20.27
CA TYR A 234 0.62 -19.90 -21.39
C TYR A 234 -0.06 -18.61 -20.92
N GLU A 235 -0.75 -18.63 -19.78
CA GLU A 235 -1.45 -17.47 -19.22
C GLU A 235 -0.49 -16.29 -18.98
N GLY A 236 0.67 -16.56 -18.37
CA GLY A 236 1.69 -15.55 -18.14
C GLY A 236 2.19 -14.91 -19.44
N LYS A 237 2.37 -15.71 -20.50
CA LYS A 237 2.77 -15.22 -21.83
C LYS A 237 1.73 -14.28 -22.42
N VAL A 238 0.45 -14.64 -22.31
CA VAL A 238 -0.67 -13.85 -22.83
C VAL A 238 -0.76 -12.52 -22.09
N PHE A 239 -0.69 -12.51 -20.75
CA PHE A 239 -0.78 -11.27 -19.97
C PHE A 239 0.39 -10.32 -20.22
N ILE A 240 1.62 -10.82 -20.26
CA ILE A 240 2.79 -9.99 -20.56
C ILE A 240 2.69 -9.44 -21.99
N GLY A 241 2.33 -10.29 -22.96
CA GLY A 241 2.16 -9.89 -24.35
C GLY A 241 1.10 -8.80 -24.53
N LEU A 242 -0.08 -8.99 -23.93
CA LEU A 242 -1.17 -8.02 -23.99
C LEU A 242 -0.79 -6.69 -23.32
N ASN A 243 -0.14 -6.72 -22.15
CA ASN A 243 0.32 -5.49 -21.51
C ASN A 243 1.35 -4.75 -22.37
N LEU A 244 2.32 -5.46 -22.96
CA LEU A 244 3.30 -4.86 -23.85
C LEU A 244 2.62 -4.21 -25.07
N THR A 245 1.66 -4.89 -25.70
CA THR A 245 0.90 -4.34 -26.83
C THR A 245 0.14 -3.07 -26.43
N LEU A 246 -0.57 -3.09 -25.30
CA LEU A 246 -1.30 -1.91 -24.81
C LEU A 246 -0.36 -0.74 -24.50
N CYS A 247 0.79 -0.99 -23.88
CA CYS A 247 1.79 0.05 -23.58
C CYS A 247 2.34 0.69 -24.86
N VAL A 248 2.62 -0.11 -25.90
CA VAL A 248 3.04 0.40 -27.22
C VAL A 248 1.92 1.25 -27.85
N CYS A 249 0.68 0.78 -27.83
CA CYS A 249 -0.46 1.54 -28.35
C CYS A 249 -0.63 2.90 -27.64
N VAL A 250 -0.58 2.93 -26.31
CA VAL A 250 -0.67 4.17 -25.52
C VAL A 250 0.48 5.12 -25.86
N SER A 251 1.69 4.59 -26.02
CA SER A 251 2.87 5.39 -26.40
C SER A 251 2.71 6.05 -27.78
N ILE A 252 2.15 5.33 -28.76
CA ILE A 252 1.85 5.87 -30.09
C ILE A 252 0.76 6.95 -30.01
N VAL A 253 -0.32 6.68 -29.27
CA VAL A 253 -1.44 7.63 -29.10
C VAL A 253 -0.98 8.92 -28.41
N ALA A 254 -0.05 8.83 -27.44
CA ALA A 254 0.48 9.99 -26.72
C ALA A 254 1.31 10.96 -27.60
N VAL A 255 1.82 10.50 -28.74
CA VAL A 255 2.62 11.31 -29.68
C VAL A 255 1.78 11.79 -30.87
N LEU A 256 0.53 11.33 -30.99
CA LEU A 256 -0.31 11.66 -32.13
C LEU A 256 -0.65 13.17 -32.12
N PRO A 257 -0.44 13.90 -33.24
CA PRO A 257 -0.63 15.36 -33.28
C PRO A 257 -2.03 15.79 -32.84
N LYS A 258 -3.06 15.05 -33.25
CA LYS A 258 -4.45 15.29 -32.87
C LYS A 258 -4.71 15.25 -31.36
N VAL A 259 -3.96 14.44 -30.62
CA VAL A 259 -4.06 14.33 -29.16
C VAL A 259 -3.30 15.47 -28.49
N GLN A 260 -2.12 15.83 -29.02
CA GLN A 260 -1.34 16.96 -28.52
C GLN A 260 -2.03 18.31 -28.79
N ASP A 261 -2.74 18.45 -29.91
CA ASP A 261 -3.55 19.62 -30.23
C ASP A 261 -4.68 19.82 -29.20
N ALA A 262 -5.29 18.72 -28.75
CA ALA A 262 -6.36 18.75 -27.73
C ALA A 262 -5.83 18.88 -26.30
N GLN A 263 -4.65 18.36 -26.02
CA GLN A 263 -3.97 18.42 -24.73
C GLN A 263 -2.46 18.62 -24.95
N PRO A 264 -1.95 19.86 -24.95
CA PRO A 264 -0.54 20.17 -25.25
C PRO A 264 0.42 19.62 -24.20
N ASN A 265 -0.11 19.30 -23.02
CA ASN A 265 0.67 18.71 -21.93
C ASN A 265 0.84 17.20 -22.06
N SER A 266 0.16 16.55 -23.02
CA SER A 266 0.31 15.12 -23.30
C SER A 266 1.69 14.86 -23.89
N GLY A 267 2.45 13.98 -23.25
CA GLY A 267 3.84 13.75 -23.64
C GLY A 267 4.32 12.33 -23.40
N LEU A 268 5.46 12.03 -24.02
CA LEU A 268 6.07 10.71 -23.96
C LEU A 268 6.49 10.29 -22.54
N LEU A 269 6.78 11.26 -21.66
CA LEU A 269 7.08 11.03 -20.24
C LEU A 269 5.90 10.39 -19.50
N GLN A 270 4.65 10.82 -19.77
CA GLN A 270 3.49 10.24 -19.11
C GLN A 270 3.29 8.79 -19.54
N ALA A 271 3.38 8.53 -20.84
CA ALA A 271 3.28 7.18 -21.38
C ALA A 271 4.36 6.24 -20.79
N SER A 272 5.60 6.73 -20.60
CA SER A 272 6.68 5.92 -20.02
C SER A 272 6.47 5.61 -18.54
N VAL A 273 6.01 6.58 -17.74
CA VAL A 273 5.67 6.37 -16.32
C VAL A 273 4.52 5.37 -16.17
N ILE A 274 3.46 5.51 -16.97
CA ILE A 274 2.32 4.59 -16.96
C ILE A 274 2.75 3.19 -17.38
N THR A 275 3.58 3.06 -18.42
CA THR A 275 4.12 1.78 -18.90
C THR A 275 4.92 1.07 -17.80
N LEU A 276 5.73 1.81 -17.04
CA LEU A 276 6.49 1.24 -15.92
C LEU A 276 5.56 0.75 -14.80
N TYR A 277 4.53 1.53 -14.47
CA TYR A 277 3.55 1.15 -13.46
C TYR A 277 2.71 -0.08 -13.87
N THR A 278 2.20 -0.14 -15.11
CA THR A 278 1.43 -1.30 -15.58
C THR A 278 2.30 -2.56 -15.67
N THR A 279 3.58 -2.41 -16.00
CA THR A 279 4.56 -3.51 -15.94
C THR A 279 4.75 -4.01 -14.50
N PHE A 280 4.85 -3.10 -13.53
CA PHE A 280 4.90 -3.46 -12.11
C PHE A 280 3.62 -4.19 -11.64
N VAL A 281 2.43 -3.70 -12.00
CA VAL A 281 1.16 -4.36 -11.66
C VAL A 281 1.07 -5.75 -12.31
N THR A 282 1.60 -5.90 -13.53
CA THR A 282 1.68 -7.22 -14.19
C THR A 282 2.62 -8.16 -13.45
N TRP A 283 3.77 -7.68 -12.99
CA TRP A 283 4.68 -8.46 -12.15
C TRP A 283 3.99 -8.94 -10.87
N LEU A 284 3.25 -8.05 -10.20
CA LEU A 284 2.48 -8.39 -8.99
C LEU A 284 1.42 -9.49 -9.24
N ALA A 285 0.75 -9.43 -10.40
CA ALA A 285 -0.23 -10.45 -10.78
C ALA A 285 0.44 -11.81 -11.03
N LEU A 286 1.58 -11.82 -11.72
CA LEU A 286 2.34 -13.04 -12.03
C LEU A 286 2.99 -13.66 -10.78
N SER A 287 3.49 -12.84 -9.85
CA SER A 287 4.05 -13.33 -8.58
C SER A 287 3.01 -13.97 -7.67
N SER A 288 1.71 -13.75 -7.95
CA SER A 288 0.59 -14.33 -7.21
C SER A 288 0.03 -15.62 -7.82
N VAL A 289 0.63 -16.12 -8.91
CA VAL A 289 0.20 -17.38 -9.56
C VAL A 289 0.59 -18.58 -8.68
N PRO A 290 -0.38 -19.45 -8.30
CA PRO A 290 -0.14 -20.57 -7.38
C PRO A 290 0.41 -21.82 -8.09
N ASP A 291 1.24 -21.67 -9.12
CA ASP A 291 1.90 -22.77 -9.82
C ASP A 291 3.42 -22.63 -9.71
N GLN A 292 4.05 -23.55 -9.00
CA GLN A 292 5.50 -23.56 -8.75
C GLN A 292 6.32 -23.72 -10.03
N LYS A 293 5.75 -24.30 -11.09
CA LYS A 293 6.43 -24.43 -12.39
C LYS A 293 6.47 -23.10 -13.16
N CYS A 294 5.53 -22.21 -12.88
CA CYS A 294 5.37 -20.92 -13.56
C CYS A 294 5.79 -19.73 -12.69
N ASN A 295 5.90 -19.92 -11.38
CA ASN A 295 6.26 -18.89 -10.42
C ASN A 295 7.53 -19.30 -9.64
N PRO A 296 8.70 -18.73 -9.97
CA PRO A 296 9.94 -19.07 -9.29
C PRO A 296 9.97 -18.60 -7.83
N HIS A 297 9.09 -17.68 -7.42
CA HIS A 297 8.97 -17.23 -6.03
C HIS A 297 8.26 -18.23 -5.12
N LEU A 298 7.57 -19.25 -5.67
CA LEU A 298 6.84 -20.23 -4.87
C LEU A 298 7.75 -21.35 -4.29
N LEU A 299 9.06 -21.27 -4.52
CA LEU A 299 10.06 -22.27 -4.11
C LEU A 299 10.44 -22.16 -2.62
N THR A 300 9.53 -22.52 -1.71
CA THR A 300 9.85 -23.02 -0.35
C THR A 300 8.68 -23.66 0.41
N HIS A 301 7.43 -23.69 -0.09
CA HIS A 301 6.30 -24.18 0.73
C HIS A 301 5.83 -25.62 0.43
N LEU A 302 6.29 -26.25 -0.67
CA LEU A 302 5.75 -27.54 -1.16
C LEU A 302 6.82 -28.55 -1.63
N SER A 303 8.01 -28.55 -1.03
CA SER A 303 8.93 -29.69 -1.26
C SER A 303 8.44 -30.90 -0.47
N ASN A 304 7.78 -31.83 -1.17
CA ASN A 304 7.49 -33.20 -0.74
C ASN A 304 8.78 -34.03 -0.56
N GLY A 305 9.65 -33.59 0.35
CA GLY A 305 10.80 -34.34 0.79
C GLY A 305 10.78 -34.38 2.31
N THR A 306 10.46 -35.54 2.88
CA THR A 306 10.79 -35.89 4.25
C THR A 306 12.31 -35.79 4.44
N ILE A 307 12.81 -34.60 4.71
CA ILE A 307 14.09 -34.42 5.37
C ILE A 307 13.74 -34.30 6.85
N LEU A 308 14.18 -35.28 7.64
CA LEU A 308 14.15 -35.23 9.09
C LEU A 308 14.64 -33.85 9.55
N ALA A 309 13.74 -33.05 10.11
CA ALA A 309 14.07 -31.76 10.67
C ALA A 309 14.98 -31.97 11.89
N GLY A 310 16.27 -31.66 11.71
CA GLY A 310 17.12 -31.22 12.81
C GLY A 310 16.65 -29.84 13.32
N PRO A 311 17.12 -29.41 14.50
CA PRO A 311 16.55 -28.29 15.27
C PRO A 311 16.92 -26.88 14.75
N GLU A 312 17.08 -26.69 13.44
CA GLU A 312 17.53 -25.42 12.85
C GLU A 312 16.58 -24.95 11.74
N GLY A 313 15.78 -23.93 12.06
CA GLY A 313 15.38 -22.83 11.16
C GLY A 313 14.48 -23.13 9.97
N TYR A 314 13.17 -22.88 10.12
CA TYR A 314 12.32 -22.52 8.98
C TYR A 314 12.75 -21.12 8.46
N GLU A 315 13.46 -21.07 7.33
CA GLU A 315 13.70 -19.83 6.59
C GLU A 315 12.42 -19.45 5.82
N THR A 316 11.52 -18.73 6.50
CA THR A 316 10.40 -18.06 5.81
C THR A 316 10.97 -16.80 5.13
N HIS A 317 10.95 -16.76 3.79
CA HIS A 317 11.25 -15.53 3.07
C HIS A 317 10.18 -14.50 3.40
N TRP A 318 10.49 -13.60 4.33
CA TRP A 318 9.51 -12.77 5.01
C TRP A 318 8.95 -11.63 4.13
N TRP A 319 9.70 -11.21 3.11
CA TRP A 319 9.32 -10.16 2.16
C TRP A 319 9.77 -10.46 0.74
N ASP A 320 8.81 -10.60 -0.16
CA ASP A 320 9.10 -10.64 -1.58
C ASP A 320 9.36 -9.24 -2.13
N ALA A 321 10.25 -9.14 -3.13
CA ALA A 321 10.55 -7.89 -3.80
C ALA A 321 9.31 -7.13 -4.34
N PRO A 322 8.27 -7.79 -4.92
CA PRO A 322 7.02 -7.14 -5.30
C PRO A 322 6.33 -6.43 -4.12
N SER A 323 6.34 -7.03 -2.93
CA SER A 323 5.72 -6.46 -1.72
C SER A 323 6.45 -5.22 -1.23
N ILE A 324 7.80 -5.21 -1.29
CA ILE A 324 8.62 -4.04 -0.95
C ILE A 324 8.31 -2.88 -1.92
N VAL A 325 8.36 -3.15 -3.22
CA VAL A 325 8.11 -2.13 -4.24
C VAL A 325 6.67 -1.63 -4.14
N GLY A 326 5.70 -2.53 -3.91
CA GLY A 326 4.30 -2.18 -3.67
C GLY A 326 4.10 -1.26 -2.47
N LEU A 327 4.79 -1.50 -1.35
CA LEU A 327 4.75 -0.61 -0.19
C LEU A 327 5.31 0.78 -0.51
N ILE A 328 6.44 0.85 -1.22
CA ILE A 328 7.04 2.14 -1.61
C ILE A 328 6.06 2.94 -2.48
N ILE A 329 5.46 2.30 -3.48
CA ILE A 329 4.48 2.91 -4.37
C ILE A 329 3.24 3.36 -3.56
N PHE A 330 2.75 2.53 -2.64
CA PHE A 330 1.65 2.90 -1.74
C PHE A 330 1.97 4.16 -0.92
N ILE A 331 3.16 4.24 -0.31
CA ILE A 331 3.59 5.39 0.49
C ILE A 331 3.67 6.65 -0.40
N LEU A 332 4.29 6.56 -1.58
CA LEU A 332 4.41 7.68 -2.51
C LEU A 332 3.04 8.21 -2.94
N CYS A 333 2.11 7.33 -3.33
CA CYS A 333 0.76 7.74 -3.72
C CYS A 333 -0.01 8.37 -2.55
N THR A 334 0.13 7.83 -1.35
CA THR A 334 -0.52 8.35 -0.14
C THR A 334 0.04 9.72 0.27
N VAL A 335 1.32 9.98 0.01
CA VAL A 335 1.91 11.31 0.24
C VAL A 335 1.49 12.29 -0.86
N PHE A 336 1.37 11.83 -2.11
CA PHE A 336 0.97 12.66 -3.24
C PHE A 336 -0.49 13.13 -3.18
N ILE A 337 -1.40 12.32 -2.63
CA ILE A 337 -2.83 12.67 -2.50
C ILE A 337 -3.11 13.89 -1.60
N ARG A 338 -2.11 14.40 -0.87
CA ARG A 338 -2.29 15.49 0.10
C ARG A 338 -2.36 16.88 -0.54
#